data_AF-A0A5A7PJN5-F1
#
_entry.id   AF-A0A5A7PJN5-F1
#
_cell.length_a   1.000
_cell.length_b   1.000
_cell.length_c   1.000
_cell.angle_alpha   90.00
_cell.angle_beta   90.00
_cell.angle_gamma   90.00
#
_symmetry.space_group_name_H-M   'P 1'
#
loop_
_entity.id
_entity.type
_entity.pdbx_description
1 polymer ?
#
loop_
_entity_poly.entity_id
_entity_poly.type
_entity_poly.pdbx_seq_one_letter_code
_entity_poly.pdbx_strand_id
1 'polypeptide(L)'
;MRSLIFNCPTSINPMINSIGARKLTKKVELSTSSFQLSGHRNFGVRVSKFSGKTCYSSFPSESNGGQDEQSTVQGLWVPSDWMEASRALEESEWLRVTLQKWLDDEYCPEPTNIEISRVAAKSFYKSLMEKRVDLGDILLKMAVELESISYQESFHGAFSSANAAVDLIVQRILE
;
A
#
# COMPACT_ATOMS: atom_id res chain seq x y z
N MET A 1 52.08 32.76 6.98
CA MET A 1 52.48 31.68 6.05
C MET A 1 53.48 30.76 6.74
N ARG A 2 53.20 29.46 6.89
CA ARG A 2 54.16 28.38 7.21
C ARG A 2 53.52 27.02 6.89
N SER A 3 54.32 26.03 6.47
CA SER A 3 53.92 24.68 6.03
C SER A 3 55.18 23.83 5.72
N LEU A 4 55.14 22.51 5.50
CA LEU A 4 53.99 21.59 5.59
C LEU A 4 53.88 20.98 7.01
N ILE A 5 53.99 19.69 7.37
CA ILE A 5 54.35 18.42 6.72
C ILE A 5 53.40 17.31 7.24
N PHE A 6 53.20 16.26 6.45
CA PHE A 6 52.38 15.06 6.75
C PHE A 6 52.86 14.22 7.93
N ASN A 7 51.95 13.40 8.48
CA ASN A 7 52.23 11.96 8.64
C ASN A 7 50.92 11.14 8.64
N CYS A 8 50.84 10.12 7.78
CA CYS A 8 49.77 9.13 7.75
C CYS A 8 50.36 7.71 7.80
N PRO A 9 49.85 6.78 8.62
CA PRO A 9 50.20 5.36 8.54
C PRO A 9 49.28 4.63 7.56
N THR A 10 49.84 3.86 6.63
CA THR A 10 49.09 3.02 5.67
C THR A 10 49.57 1.57 5.73
N SER A 11 48.66 0.62 5.95
CA SER A 11 48.82 -0.82 5.71
C SER A 11 47.40 -1.44 5.73
N ILE A 12 46.79 -1.96 4.65
CA ILE A 12 47.19 -3.01 3.69
C ILE A 12 47.22 -4.41 4.33
N ASN A 13 46.02 -5.04 4.37
CA ASN A 13 45.65 -6.33 3.76
C ASN A 13 46.65 -7.52 3.70
N PRO A 14 46.16 -8.76 3.52
CA PRO A 14 44.96 -9.40 4.09
C PRO A 14 45.26 -10.83 4.62
N MET A 15 44.28 -11.54 5.17
CA MET A 15 44.32 -13.03 5.16
C MET A 15 42.93 -13.68 5.21
N ILE A 16 42.81 -14.86 4.61
CA ILE A 16 41.61 -15.69 4.51
C ILE A 16 41.82 -16.95 5.35
N ASN A 17 40.80 -17.47 6.05
CA ASN A 17 40.76 -18.92 6.27
C ASN A 17 39.37 -19.55 6.49
N SER A 18 39.28 -20.82 6.08
CA SER A 18 38.41 -21.91 6.55
C SER A 18 36.93 -21.62 6.86
N ILE A 19 36.10 -21.79 5.83
CA ILE A 19 35.03 -22.80 5.76
C ILE A 19 34.60 -23.39 7.13
N GLY A 20 33.39 -23.04 7.58
CA GLY A 20 32.73 -23.66 8.74
C GLY A 20 31.29 -24.07 8.40
N ALA A 21 31.10 -25.23 7.77
CA ALA A 21 29.78 -25.68 7.35
C ALA A 21 28.93 -26.16 8.55
N ARG A 22 27.79 -25.49 8.80
CA ARG A 22 26.72 -25.97 9.69
C ARG A 22 25.40 -25.99 8.93
N LYS A 23 24.78 -27.17 8.82
CA LYS A 23 23.46 -27.38 8.21
C LYS A 23 22.33 -26.90 9.14
N LEU A 24 21.17 -26.64 8.54
CA LEU A 24 19.78 -26.65 9.07
C LEU A 24 19.60 -26.47 10.60
N THR A 25 18.74 -25.57 11.09
CA THR A 25 17.38 -25.28 10.60
C THR A 25 16.99 -23.81 10.76
N LYS A 26 16.42 -23.18 9.72
CA LYS A 26 15.63 -21.93 9.88
C LYS A 26 14.16 -22.29 10.12
N LYS A 27 13.70 -22.17 11.37
CA LYS A 27 12.27 -22.05 11.68
C LYS A 27 11.82 -20.68 11.17
N VAL A 28 10.88 -20.63 10.22
CA VAL A 28 10.29 -19.36 9.78
C VAL A 28 9.26 -18.94 10.81
N GLU A 29 9.71 -18.12 11.77
CA GLU A 29 8.86 -17.55 12.81
C GLU A 29 8.20 -16.29 12.25
N LEU A 30 7.00 -16.45 11.71
CA LEU A 30 6.25 -15.37 11.06
C LEU A 30 5.65 -14.44 12.12
N SER A 31 6.40 -13.41 12.50
CA SER A 31 5.94 -12.39 13.46
C SER A 31 4.77 -11.58 12.89
N THR A 32 3.55 -12.05 13.15
CA THR A 32 2.31 -11.30 12.92
C THR A 32 2.25 -10.11 13.86
N SER A 33 2.72 -8.95 13.40
CA SER A 33 2.64 -7.68 14.15
C SER A 33 1.19 -7.21 14.25
N SER A 34 0.51 -7.58 15.32
CA SER A 34 -0.86 -7.17 15.62
C SER A 34 -0.91 -5.72 16.10
N PHE A 35 -0.86 -4.77 15.18
CA PHE A 35 -1.03 -3.35 15.49
C PHE A 35 -2.44 -3.06 16.02
N GLN A 36 -2.53 -2.64 17.28
CA GLN A 36 -3.81 -2.27 17.90
C GLN A 36 -4.10 -0.79 17.67
N LEU A 37 -5.10 -0.50 16.83
CA LEU A 37 -5.60 0.86 16.60
C LEU A 37 -6.51 1.30 17.76
N SER A 38 -5.93 2.02 18.73
CA SER A 38 -6.67 2.67 19.82
C SER A 38 -6.91 4.16 19.53
N GLY A 39 -7.72 4.45 18.52
CA GLY A 39 -8.09 5.82 18.11
C GLY A 39 -9.59 6.11 18.32
N HIS A 40 -9.94 6.79 19.41
CA HIS A 40 -11.33 7.20 19.70
C HIS A 40 -11.53 8.71 19.50
N ARG A 41 -12.19 9.12 18.40
CA ARG A 41 -13.16 10.24 18.36
C ARG A 41 -13.88 10.39 17.01
N ASN A 42 -15.12 9.91 16.99
CA ASN A 42 -16.30 10.50 16.33
C ASN A 42 -16.12 11.16 14.94
N PHE A 43 -16.29 10.37 13.87
CA PHE A 43 -16.98 10.87 12.67
C PHE A 43 -18.36 10.19 12.54
N GLY A 44 -19.36 10.96 12.13
CA GLY A 44 -20.78 10.59 12.21
C GLY A 44 -21.32 9.68 11.11
N VAL A 45 -20.59 8.61 10.74
CA VAL A 45 -21.00 7.68 9.68
C VAL A 45 -21.47 6.34 10.26
N ARG A 46 -22.66 5.88 9.85
CA ARG A 46 -23.32 4.67 10.41
C ARG A 46 -22.76 3.37 9.79
N VAL A 47 -21.48 3.11 10.01
CA VAL A 47 -20.84 1.85 9.59
C VAL A 47 -21.47 0.66 10.35
N SER A 48 -22.08 -0.26 9.61
CA SER A 48 -22.64 -1.48 10.19
C SER A 48 -21.53 -2.43 10.63
N LYS A 49 -21.49 -2.76 11.93
CA LYS A 49 -20.44 -3.59 12.53
C LYS A 49 -20.47 -5.03 12.00
N PHE A 50 -19.62 -5.34 11.02
CA PHE A 50 -19.39 -6.72 10.60
C PHE A 50 -18.52 -7.45 11.64
N SER A 51 -19.14 -8.21 12.54
CA SER A 51 -18.45 -8.89 13.64
C SER A 51 -17.84 -10.21 13.17
N GLY A 52 -16.73 -10.13 12.44
CA GLY A 52 -15.96 -11.28 11.96
C GLY A 52 -15.35 -12.10 13.11
N LYS A 53 -16.05 -13.14 13.56
CA LYS A 53 -15.50 -14.14 14.48
C LYS A 53 -14.72 -15.19 13.69
N THR A 54 -13.39 -15.22 13.85
CA THR A 54 -12.56 -16.31 13.32
C THR A 54 -12.94 -17.63 14.01
N CYS A 55 -13.55 -18.55 13.27
CA CYS A 55 -13.84 -19.91 13.72
C CYS A 55 -13.37 -20.91 12.67
N TYR A 56 -12.20 -21.52 12.92
CA TYR A 56 -11.76 -22.70 12.20
C TYR A 56 -12.69 -23.85 12.61
N SER A 57 -13.54 -24.34 11.71
CA SER A 57 -14.41 -25.50 11.96
C SER A 57 -14.13 -26.59 10.92
N SER A 58 -13.90 -27.80 11.42
CA SER A 58 -13.62 -28.98 10.61
C SER A 58 -14.80 -29.35 9.72
N PHE A 59 -14.52 -29.91 8.54
CA PHE A 59 -15.54 -30.48 7.65
C PHE A 59 -16.36 -31.59 8.34
N PRO A 60 -17.67 -31.61 8.11
CA PRO A 60 -18.43 -32.84 7.92
C PRO A 60 -19.03 -32.86 6.51
N SER A 61 -18.95 -34.01 5.83
CA SER A 61 -19.72 -34.25 4.61
C SER A 61 -21.17 -34.63 4.99
N GLU A 62 -22.18 -34.04 4.36
CA GLU A 62 -23.04 -34.76 3.40
C GLU A 62 -24.20 -33.88 2.85
N SER A 63 -24.58 -34.22 1.62
CA SER A 63 -25.79 -33.88 0.86
C SER A 63 -26.93 -33.08 1.54
N ASN A 64 -27.19 -31.87 1.02
CA ASN A 64 -28.36 -31.68 0.15
C ASN A 64 -28.14 -30.50 -0.83
N GLY A 65 -28.78 -30.53 -2.00
CA GLY A 65 -28.65 -29.48 -3.02
C GLY A 65 -29.59 -28.29 -2.75
N GLY A 66 -29.04 -27.08 -2.65
CA GLY A 66 -29.84 -25.90 -2.27
C GLY A 66 -29.16 -24.55 -2.44
N GLN A 67 -28.66 -24.26 -3.65
CA GLN A 67 -28.23 -22.93 -4.12
C GLN A 67 -27.39 -22.12 -3.12
N ASP A 68 -26.07 -22.37 -3.11
CA ASP A 68 -25.12 -21.37 -2.65
C ASP A 68 -25.23 -20.11 -3.53
N GLU A 69 -25.95 -19.09 -3.07
CA GLU A 69 -25.74 -17.72 -3.55
C GLU A 69 -24.36 -17.27 -3.07
N GLN A 70 -23.33 -17.69 -3.82
CA GLN A 70 -22.01 -17.12 -3.72
C GLN A 70 -22.14 -15.62 -3.84
N SER A 71 -21.80 -14.90 -2.77
CA SER A 71 -21.82 -13.44 -2.73
C SER A 71 -20.84 -12.91 -3.78
N THR A 72 -21.34 -12.69 -5.00
CA THR A 72 -20.61 -12.10 -6.10
C THR A 72 -20.34 -10.64 -5.72
N VAL A 73 -19.19 -10.42 -5.10
CA VAL A 73 -18.70 -9.09 -4.73
C VAL A 73 -18.77 -8.23 -5.98
N GLN A 74 -19.66 -7.25 -5.97
CA GLN A 74 -20.05 -6.53 -7.18
C GLN A 74 -18.87 -5.66 -7.61
N GLY A 75 -18.23 -6.05 -8.73
CA GLY A 75 -16.96 -5.48 -9.17
C GLY A 75 -17.03 -3.96 -9.30
N LEU A 76 -16.22 -3.28 -8.50
CA LEU A 76 -16.20 -1.82 -8.45
C LEU A 76 -15.19 -1.32 -9.50
N TRP A 77 -15.71 -0.86 -10.63
CA TRP A 77 -14.94 -0.62 -11.85
C TRP A 77 -14.90 0.86 -12.21
N VAL A 78 -13.76 1.30 -12.76
CA VAL A 78 -13.57 2.66 -13.28
C VAL A 78 -14.38 2.87 -14.56
N PRO A 79 -15.06 4.04 -14.75
CA PRO A 79 -15.75 4.39 -15.99
C PRO A 79 -14.86 4.27 -17.24
N SER A 80 -15.45 3.79 -18.35
CA SER A 80 -14.79 3.65 -19.66
C SER A 80 -14.15 4.95 -20.14
N ASP A 81 -14.79 6.07 -19.85
CA ASP A 81 -14.49 7.37 -20.43
C ASP A 81 -13.22 7.98 -19.82
N TRP A 82 -12.79 7.44 -18.67
CA TRP A 82 -11.51 7.80 -18.03
C TRP A 82 -10.31 7.10 -18.71
N MET A 83 -10.52 6.18 -19.66
CA MET A 83 -9.44 5.57 -20.45
C MET A 83 -8.90 6.47 -21.57
N GLU A 84 -9.56 7.59 -21.88
CA GLU A 84 -9.01 8.57 -22.83
C GLU A 84 -7.79 9.25 -22.21
N ALA A 85 -6.67 9.38 -22.94
CA ALA A 85 -5.42 9.89 -22.37
C ALA A 85 -5.52 11.32 -21.77
N SER A 86 -6.45 12.13 -22.27
CA SER A 86 -6.85 13.43 -21.70
C SER A 86 -7.50 13.28 -20.32
N ARG A 87 -8.57 12.49 -20.23
CA ARG A 87 -9.36 12.26 -19.01
C ARG A 87 -8.58 11.47 -17.96
N ALA A 88 -7.78 10.49 -18.39
CA ALA A 88 -6.86 9.75 -17.53
C ALA A 88 -5.86 10.67 -16.84
N LEU A 89 -5.34 11.68 -17.55
CA LEU A 89 -4.40 12.66 -16.99
C LEU A 89 -5.11 13.64 -16.03
N GLU A 90 -6.31 14.11 -16.41
CA GLU A 90 -7.16 14.97 -15.59
C GLU A 90 -7.50 14.32 -14.23
N GLU A 91 -8.05 13.11 -14.24
CA GLU A 91 -8.44 12.41 -13.01
C GLU A 91 -7.22 11.93 -12.19
N SER A 92 -6.06 11.73 -12.83
CA SER A 92 -4.81 11.44 -12.11
C SER A 92 -4.23 12.67 -11.41
N GLU A 93 -4.27 13.85 -12.02
CA GLU A 93 -3.86 15.10 -11.36
C GLU A 93 -4.86 15.53 -10.28
N TRP A 94 -6.17 15.29 -10.48
CA TRP A 94 -7.18 15.40 -9.42
C TRP A 94 -6.84 14.50 -8.23
N LEU A 95 -6.52 13.22 -8.48
CA LEU A 95 -6.15 12.28 -7.43
C LEU A 95 -4.89 12.73 -6.70
N ARG A 96 -3.88 13.25 -7.41
CA ARG A 96 -2.64 13.77 -6.83
C ARG A 96 -2.91 14.89 -5.82
N VAL A 97 -3.73 15.88 -6.18
CA VAL A 97 -4.03 17.01 -5.28
C VAL A 97 -4.92 16.56 -4.12
N THR A 98 -5.96 15.77 -4.40
CA THR A 98 -6.95 15.35 -3.40
C THR A 98 -6.35 14.38 -2.37
N LEU A 99 -5.55 13.39 -2.80
CA LEU A 99 -4.90 12.44 -1.89
C LEU A 99 -3.83 13.11 -1.03
N GLN A 100 -3.05 14.05 -1.58
CA GLN A 100 -2.08 14.78 -0.74
C GLN A 100 -2.81 15.54 0.38
N LYS A 101 -3.86 16.29 0.05
CA LYS A 101 -4.66 17.02 1.04
C LYS A 101 -5.25 16.07 2.08
N TRP A 102 -5.78 14.92 1.67
CA TRP A 102 -6.36 13.94 2.59
C TRP A 102 -5.32 13.39 3.58
N LEU A 103 -4.09 13.10 3.13
CA LEU A 103 -3.00 12.67 4.02
C LEU A 103 -2.53 13.79 4.96
N ASP A 104 -2.45 15.02 4.44
CA ASP A 104 -2.07 16.23 5.20
C ASP A 104 -3.13 16.57 6.28
N ASP A 105 -4.42 16.29 6.02
CA ASP A 105 -5.56 16.50 6.93
C ASP A 105 -5.72 15.37 7.99
N GLU A 106 -5.49 14.10 7.65
CA GLU A 106 -5.72 12.93 8.53
C GLU A 106 -4.55 12.67 9.51
N TYR A 107 -3.30 12.83 9.07
CA TYR A 107 -2.11 12.50 9.87
C TYR A 107 -1.39 13.78 10.30
N CYS A 108 -0.66 14.39 9.36
CA CYS A 108 -0.09 15.72 9.41
C CYS A 108 0.58 16.04 8.05
N PRO A 109 0.86 17.31 7.72
CA PRO A 109 1.60 17.67 6.52
C PRO A 109 3.05 17.16 6.55
N GLU A 110 3.37 16.19 5.68
CA GLU A 110 4.69 15.56 5.57
C GLU A 110 5.23 15.65 4.13
N PRO A 111 6.57 15.72 3.92
CA PRO A 111 7.14 15.62 2.57
C PRO A 111 6.82 14.28 1.91
N THR A 112 6.65 13.21 2.69
CA THR A 112 6.24 11.87 2.22
C THR A 112 4.88 11.91 1.53
N ASN A 113 3.93 12.72 1.99
CA ASN A 113 2.58 12.84 1.40
C ASN A 113 2.61 13.34 -0.05
N ILE A 114 3.56 14.24 -0.35
CA ILE A 114 3.79 14.78 -1.69
C ILE A 114 4.34 13.69 -2.62
N GLU A 115 5.21 12.81 -2.12
CA GLU A 115 5.73 11.69 -2.92
C GLU A 115 4.68 10.58 -3.10
N ILE A 116 3.95 10.25 -2.03
CA ILE A 116 2.83 9.28 -2.07
C ILE A 116 1.80 9.70 -3.11
N SER A 117 1.33 10.95 -3.07
CA SER A 117 0.31 11.40 -4.01
C SER A 117 0.80 11.40 -5.46
N ARG A 118 2.06 11.80 -5.69
CA ARG A 118 2.75 11.76 -6.99
C ARG A 118 2.90 10.34 -7.54
N VAL A 119 3.22 9.36 -6.69
CA VAL A 119 3.36 7.95 -7.09
C VAL A 119 2.00 7.29 -7.31
N ALA A 120 1.03 7.53 -6.42
CA ALA A 120 -0.35 7.03 -6.54
C ALA A 120 -1.01 7.51 -7.84
N ALA A 121 -0.96 8.81 -8.12
CA ALA A 121 -1.46 9.40 -9.37
C ALA A 121 -0.77 8.81 -10.61
N LYS A 122 0.55 8.63 -10.57
CA LYS A 122 1.30 8.01 -11.68
C LYS A 122 0.93 6.54 -11.89
N SER A 123 0.68 5.78 -10.81
CA SER A 123 0.23 4.40 -10.88
C SER A 123 -1.20 4.30 -11.42
N PHE A 124 -2.08 5.21 -11.00
CA PHE A 124 -3.45 5.32 -11.53
C PHE A 124 -3.46 5.62 -13.03
N TYR A 125 -2.74 6.67 -13.49
CA TYR A 125 -2.60 6.99 -14.90
C TYR A 125 -2.14 5.79 -15.75
N LYS A 126 -1.08 5.10 -15.32
CA LYS A 126 -0.61 3.86 -15.97
C LYS A 126 -1.71 2.81 -16.07
N SER A 127 -2.48 2.62 -15.00
CA SER A 127 -3.53 1.61 -14.92
C SER A 127 -4.65 1.87 -15.94
N LEU A 128 -5.05 3.14 -16.10
CA LEU A 128 -6.03 3.56 -17.11
C LEU A 128 -5.49 3.34 -18.54
N MET A 129 -4.22 3.66 -18.79
CA MET A 129 -3.56 3.42 -20.09
C MET A 129 -3.34 1.92 -20.38
N GLU A 130 -3.14 1.10 -19.34
CA GLU A 130 -3.13 -0.37 -19.39
C GLU A 130 -4.55 -0.97 -19.50
N LYS A 131 -5.60 -0.15 -19.48
CA LYS A 131 -7.02 -0.53 -19.48
C LYS A 131 -7.43 -1.46 -18.32
N ARG A 132 -6.76 -1.32 -17.17
CA ARG A 132 -7.19 -1.91 -15.89
C ARG A 132 -8.45 -1.17 -15.44
N VAL A 133 -9.58 -1.86 -15.35
CA VAL A 133 -10.87 -1.31 -14.89
C VAL A 133 -11.16 -1.61 -13.44
N ASP A 134 -10.71 -2.76 -12.93
CA ASP A 134 -11.07 -3.23 -11.60
C ASP A 134 -10.25 -2.52 -10.51
N LEU A 135 -10.93 -1.96 -9.52
CA LEU A 135 -10.27 -1.17 -8.47
C LEU A 135 -9.45 -2.01 -7.49
N GLY A 136 -9.69 -3.32 -7.35
CA GLY A 136 -8.81 -4.20 -6.58
C GLY A 136 -7.46 -4.42 -7.30
N ASP A 137 -7.52 -4.57 -8.62
CA ASP A 137 -6.35 -4.68 -9.50
C ASP A 137 -5.52 -3.38 -9.48
N ILE A 138 -6.20 -2.22 -9.50
CA ILE A 138 -5.59 -0.88 -9.35
C ILE A 138 -4.99 -0.70 -7.94
N LEU A 139 -5.72 -1.07 -6.88
CA LEU A 139 -5.26 -1.00 -5.49
C LEU A 139 -3.94 -1.76 -5.29
N LEU A 140 -3.88 -3.01 -5.75
CA LEU A 140 -2.72 -3.88 -5.58
C LEU A 140 -1.51 -3.36 -6.36
N LYS A 141 -1.71 -2.92 -7.61
CA LYS A 141 -0.65 -2.27 -8.42
C LYS A 141 -0.16 -0.98 -7.78
N MET A 142 -1.07 -0.16 -7.23
CA MET A 142 -0.71 1.09 -6.56
C MET A 142 0.07 0.85 -5.26
N ALA A 143 -0.34 -0.12 -4.44
CA ALA A 143 0.38 -0.50 -3.22
C ALA A 143 1.83 -0.93 -3.54
N VAL A 144 2.04 -1.75 -4.57
CA VAL A 144 3.39 -2.19 -5.01
C VAL A 144 4.22 -1.03 -5.57
N GLU A 145 3.63 -0.04 -6.25
CA GLU A 145 4.39 1.16 -6.64
C GLU A 145 4.73 2.06 -5.44
N LEU A 146 3.86 2.13 -4.43
CA LEU A 146 4.06 2.90 -3.21
C LEU A 146 5.10 2.28 -2.24
N GLU A 147 5.32 0.96 -2.28
CA GLU A 147 6.41 0.28 -1.55
C GLU A 147 7.82 0.80 -1.91
N SER A 148 7.96 1.58 -2.99
CA SER A 148 9.23 2.25 -3.35
C SER A 148 9.57 3.49 -2.51
N ILE A 149 8.66 3.96 -1.65
CA ILE A 149 8.79 5.18 -0.83
C ILE A 149 9.34 4.84 0.57
N SER A 150 10.14 5.74 1.15
CA SER A 150 10.57 5.61 2.55
C SER A 150 9.50 6.14 3.51
N TYR A 151 8.96 5.27 4.36
CA TYR A 151 7.99 5.60 5.41
C TYR A 151 8.61 5.69 6.81
N GLN A 152 9.94 5.85 6.92
CA GLN A 152 10.67 5.71 8.20
C GLN A 152 10.27 6.73 9.28
N GLU A 153 9.76 7.90 8.88
CA GLU A 153 9.35 8.98 9.79
C GLU A 153 7.82 9.26 9.72
N SER A 154 7.08 8.49 8.93
CA SER A 154 5.65 8.70 8.64
C SER A 154 4.72 7.82 9.47
N PHE A 155 3.51 8.30 9.77
CA PHE A 155 2.51 7.58 10.58
C PHE A 155 1.68 6.53 9.81
N HIS A 156 1.87 6.40 8.50
CA HIS A 156 1.17 5.49 7.60
C HIS A 156 2.15 4.69 6.71
N GLY A 157 1.63 3.79 5.88
CA GLY A 157 2.42 2.96 4.96
C GLY A 157 1.71 2.71 3.63
N ALA A 158 2.45 2.19 2.65
CA ALA A 158 2.04 2.01 1.25
C ALA A 158 0.60 1.49 1.06
N PHE A 159 0.22 0.41 1.77
CA PHE A 159 -1.13 -0.15 1.65
C PHE A 159 -2.21 0.78 2.21
N SER A 160 -1.99 1.45 3.35
CA SER A 160 -2.94 2.43 3.90
C SER A 160 -3.14 3.61 2.94
N SER A 161 -2.04 4.12 2.37
CA SER A 161 -2.07 5.19 1.36
C SER A 161 -2.80 4.76 0.08
N ALA A 162 -2.61 3.51 -0.37
CA ALA A 162 -3.27 2.96 -1.55
C ALA A 162 -4.79 2.80 -1.34
N ASN A 163 -5.24 2.35 -0.16
CA ASN A 163 -6.66 2.26 0.16
C ASN A 163 -7.30 3.66 0.17
N ALA A 164 -6.70 4.65 0.83
CA ALA A 164 -7.20 6.03 0.81
C ALA A 164 -7.30 6.61 -0.61
N ALA A 165 -6.33 6.32 -1.48
CA ALA A 165 -6.36 6.70 -2.89
C ALA A 165 -7.56 6.08 -3.63
N VAL A 166 -7.84 4.80 -3.38
CA VAL A 166 -8.97 4.09 -3.98
C VAL A 166 -10.31 4.54 -3.40
N ASP A 167 -10.42 4.76 -2.09
CA ASP A 167 -11.62 5.32 -1.46
C ASP A 167 -11.98 6.70 -2.04
N LEU A 168 -10.98 7.53 -2.37
CA LEU A 168 -11.17 8.79 -3.09
C LEU A 168 -11.63 8.55 -4.54
N ILE A 169 -11.02 7.62 -5.28
CA ILE A 169 -11.48 7.25 -6.63
C ILE A 169 -12.94 6.75 -6.59
N VAL A 170 -13.34 5.97 -5.58
CA VAL A 170 -14.72 5.49 -5.42
C VAL A 170 -15.68 6.64 -5.18
N GLN A 171 -15.34 7.60 -4.31
CA GLN A 171 -16.14 8.81 -4.12
C GLN A 171 -16.31 9.56 -5.46
N ARG A 172 -15.21 9.75 -6.20
CA ARG A 172 -15.17 10.43 -7.50
C ARG A 172 -15.96 9.74 -8.63
N ILE A 173 -16.20 8.43 -8.52
CA ILE A 173 -17.05 7.66 -9.45
C ILE A 173 -18.55 7.79 -9.08
N LEU A 174 -18.86 8.24 -7.86
CA LEU A 174 -20.21 8.38 -7.30
C LEU A 174 -20.68 9.85 -7.19
N GLU A 175 -19.86 10.81 -7.64
CA GLU A 175 -20.16 12.25 -7.78
C GLU A 175 -21.03 12.58 -9.02
#